data_AF-A0AAV4KSN2-F1
#
_entry.id   AF-A0AAV4KSN2-F1
#
_cell.length_a   1.000
_cell.length_b   1.000
_cell.length_c   1.000
_cell.angle_alpha   90.00
_cell.angle_beta   90.00
_cell.angle_gamma   90.00
#
_symmetry.space_group_name_H-M   'P 1'
#
loop_
_entity.id
_entity.type
_entity.pdbx_description
1 polymer ?
#
loop_
_entity_poly.entity_id
_entity_poly.type
_entity_poly.pdbx_seq_one_letter_code
_entity_poly.pdbx_strand_id
1 'polypeptide(L)'
;MTRTAASASPAASALPDAAVSPDASTSPYGSVDAPGPMPLRRVGGSGPLRIGVLVSATGANLRTLLDLQDAEPDQYRVALVASHGTRSPALAVARERGVEAWTGDFDAYCGTASRAVTPEARAAYRRRARQWHDGLDARMAAWEEENGPLDLVVLAYHRWIEGDLLTRYQGRMINQHPGDLTVLDARHRRVLIGNDPVAEAMRLGHPTTRTSCFLVDGSHDGGAVLCQGPPVPVRPDGDAPAQERDQKLLSDRPCLEWTVRAFAAGSLALAPGTHPDGSRVVLLDGAPLPLGGRRLTAPAAPAPAPAPAPAPAPAGR
;
A
#
# COMPACT_ATOMS: atom_id res chain seq x y z
N MET A 1 -57.81 47.90 18.88
CA MET A 1 -57.74 47.50 20.30
C MET A 1 -57.20 46.08 20.38
N THR A 2 -56.46 45.75 21.45
CA THR A 2 -56.21 44.38 22.01
C THR A 2 -55.73 43.27 21.05
N ARG A 3 -54.51 42.69 21.16
CA ARG A 3 -53.97 41.83 22.26
C ARG A 3 -54.96 40.69 22.64
N THR A 4 -54.56 39.45 22.95
CA THR A 4 -53.36 39.01 23.71
C THR A 4 -53.04 37.53 23.41
N ALA A 5 -51.83 37.08 23.71
CA ALA A 5 -51.46 35.66 23.75
C ALA A 5 -51.85 34.97 25.07
N ALA A 6 -51.88 33.63 25.07
CA ALA A 6 -51.77 32.75 26.24
C ALA A 6 -50.96 31.52 25.80
N SER A 7 -49.92 30.99 26.47
CA SER A 7 -49.55 30.92 27.91
C SER A 7 -50.42 29.97 28.73
N ALA A 8 -50.01 28.70 28.85
CA ALA A 8 -50.32 27.85 29.99
C ALA A 8 -49.31 26.68 30.15
N SER A 9 -48.50 26.76 31.19
CA SER A 9 -48.09 25.65 32.07
C SER A 9 -48.41 26.15 33.49
N PRO A 10 -48.91 25.35 34.45
CA PRO A 10 -48.16 24.25 35.10
C PRO A 10 -49.05 22.96 35.16
N ALA A 11 -48.88 21.94 36.01
CA ALA A 11 -48.02 21.71 37.18
C ALA A 11 -47.65 20.22 37.36
N ALA A 12 -46.86 19.92 38.39
CA ALA A 12 -46.51 18.56 38.83
C ALA A 12 -47.33 18.12 40.07
N SER A 13 -47.39 16.80 40.32
CA SER A 13 -47.79 16.24 41.62
C SER A 13 -47.06 14.93 41.93
N ALA A 14 -46.31 14.97 43.05
CA ALA A 14 -45.91 13.92 44.00
C ALA A 14 -45.42 12.50 43.57
N LEU A 15 -44.29 12.14 44.18
CA LEU A 15 -43.57 10.85 44.36
C LEU A 15 -44.30 9.91 45.38
N PRO A 16 -43.86 8.66 45.71
CA PRO A 16 -42.49 8.10 45.57
C PRO A 16 -42.27 6.60 45.23
N ASP A 17 -40.99 6.30 44.95
CA ASP A 17 -40.20 5.07 45.11
C ASP A 17 -40.82 3.66 45.09
N ALA A 18 -40.30 2.85 44.16
CA ALA A 18 -39.91 1.46 44.43
C ALA A 18 -38.66 1.13 43.60
N ALA A 19 -37.57 0.72 44.28
CA ALA A 19 -36.32 0.34 43.62
C ALA A 19 -36.46 -1.03 42.93
N VAL A 20 -36.02 -1.11 41.67
CA VAL A 20 -35.84 -2.37 40.94
C VAL A 20 -34.40 -2.43 40.45
N SER A 21 -33.64 -3.42 40.91
CA SER A 21 -32.26 -3.67 40.49
C SER A 21 -32.17 -3.94 38.99
N PRO A 22 -31.08 -3.56 38.32
CA PRO A 22 -30.85 -3.95 36.93
C PRO A 22 -30.51 -5.44 36.88
N ASP A 23 -31.50 -6.27 36.54
CA ASP A 23 -31.26 -7.69 36.30
C ASP A 23 -30.40 -7.85 35.04
N ALA A 24 -29.43 -8.75 35.12
CA ALA A 24 -28.44 -8.93 34.07
C ALA A 24 -29.06 -9.69 32.91
N SER A 25 -29.49 -8.97 31.86
CA SER A 25 -30.01 -9.56 30.63
C SER A 25 -28.93 -10.40 29.94
N THR A 26 -28.90 -11.68 30.27
CA THR A 26 -28.17 -12.71 29.54
C THR A 26 -28.88 -12.95 28.22
N SER A 27 -28.41 -12.26 27.18
CA SER A 27 -28.83 -12.52 25.81
C SER A 27 -28.70 -14.03 25.49
N PRO A 28 -29.78 -14.71 25.03
CA PRO A 28 -29.71 -16.11 24.61
C PRO A 28 -28.93 -16.28 23.29
N TYR A 29 -28.63 -15.18 22.60
CA TYR A 29 -27.57 -15.16 21.60
C TYR A 29 -26.24 -14.95 22.32
N GLY A 30 -25.46 -16.03 22.43
CA GLY A 30 -24.08 -15.96 22.88
C GLY A 30 -23.30 -14.95 22.05
N SER A 31 -22.26 -14.36 22.65
CA SER A 31 -21.37 -13.44 21.94
C SER A 31 -20.84 -14.11 20.69
N VAL A 32 -21.24 -13.60 19.52
CA VAL A 32 -20.51 -13.85 18.29
C VAL A 32 -19.12 -13.24 18.48
N ASP A 33 -18.13 -14.11 18.70
CA ASP A 33 -16.75 -13.70 18.86
C ASP A 33 -16.38 -12.78 17.70
N ALA A 34 -15.92 -11.57 18.02
CA ALA A 34 -15.48 -10.63 17.01
C ALA A 34 -14.45 -11.33 16.13
N PRO A 35 -14.62 -11.35 14.78
CA PRO A 35 -13.84 -12.23 13.92
C PRO A 35 -12.36 -11.99 14.15
N GLY A 36 -11.61 -13.05 14.45
CA GLY A 36 -10.21 -12.97 14.82
C GLY A 36 -9.31 -12.35 13.73
N PRO A 37 -8.03 -12.08 14.02
CA PRO A 37 -7.11 -11.51 13.05
C PRO A 37 -7.04 -12.34 11.76
N MET A 38 -7.18 -11.69 10.60
CA MET A 38 -7.06 -12.31 9.29
C MET A 38 -5.57 -12.40 8.91
N PRO A 39 -4.94 -13.59 8.87
CA PRO A 39 -3.53 -13.71 8.56
C PRO A 39 -3.27 -13.48 7.06
N LEU A 40 -2.26 -12.70 6.71
CA LEU A 40 -1.86 -12.41 5.34
C LEU A 40 -0.90 -13.52 4.86
N ARG A 41 -1.45 -14.69 4.56
CA ARG A 41 -0.67 -15.88 4.21
C ARG A 41 -0.43 -15.99 2.71
N ARG A 42 0.73 -16.55 2.36
CA ARG A 42 0.98 -17.15 1.05
C ARG A 42 0.06 -18.35 0.81
N VAL A 43 -0.13 -18.74 -0.45
CA VAL A 43 -1.02 -19.87 -0.84
C VAL A 43 -0.21 -21.14 -1.08
N GLY A 44 1.02 -21.02 -1.58
CA GLY A 44 1.99 -22.11 -1.68
C GLY A 44 2.48 -22.60 -0.32
N GLY A 45 2.65 -23.92 -0.17
CA GLY A 45 3.06 -24.54 1.09
C GLY A 45 4.54 -24.30 1.45
N SER A 46 5.45 -24.66 0.54
CA SER A 46 6.90 -24.66 0.75
C SER A 46 7.66 -24.06 -0.45
N GLY A 47 8.95 -23.75 -0.25
CA GLY A 47 9.80 -23.09 -1.25
C GLY A 47 9.73 -21.56 -1.23
N PRO A 48 10.31 -20.90 -2.26
CA PRO A 48 10.37 -19.44 -2.36
C PRO A 48 8.99 -18.82 -2.50
N LEU A 49 8.81 -17.62 -1.93
CA LEU A 49 7.61 -16.81 -2.14
C LEU A 49 7.49 -16.47 -3.64
N ARG A 50 6.40 -16.93 -4.27
CA ARG A 50 6.17 -16.77 -5.71
C ARG A 50 5.47 -15.44 -5.98
N ILE A 51 6.14 -14.54 -6.70
CA ILE A 51 5.72 -13.16 -6.88
C ILE A 51 5.31 -12.92 -8.34
N GLY A 52 4.09 -12.41 -8.53
CA GLY A 52 3.66 -11.78 -9.78
C GLY A 52 3.87 -10.27 -9.71
N VAL A 53 4.33 -9.63 -10.78
CA VAL A 53 4.58 -8.17 -10.80
C VAL A 53 3.80 -7.50 -11.92
N LEU A 54 2.89 -6.58 -11.58
CA LEU A 54 2.18 -5.76 -12.55
C LEU A 54 2.95 -4.45 -12.76
N VAL A 55 3.34 -4.14 -14.00
CA VAL A 55 4.29 -3.06 -14.30
C VAL A 55 3.77 -2.02 -15.30
N SER A 56 4.18 -0.76 -15.13
CA SER A 56 3.81 0.35 -16.03
C SER A 56 4.98 1.17 -16.58
N ALA A 57 6.14 1.16 -15.92
CA ALA A 57 7.23 2.11 -16.20
C ALA A 57 8.62 1.43 -16.23
N THR A 58 9.63 2.08 -15.65
CA THR A 58 11.05 1.73 -15.76
C THR A 58 11.46 0.41 -15.09
N GLY A 59 10.57 -0.22 -14.30
CA GLY A 59 10.84 -1.48 -13.61
C GLY A 59 11.78 -1.38 -12.40
N ALA A 60 11.82 -0.24 -11.70
CA ALA A 60 12.65 -0.09 -10.50
C ALA A 60 12.30 -1.13 -9.42
N ASN A 61 11.02 -1.23 -9.04
CA ASN A 61 10.54 -2.23 -8.08
C ASN A 61 10.76 -3.68 -8.59
N LEU A 62 10.60 -3.91 -9.89
CA LEU A 62 10.89 -5.21 -10.50
C LEU A 62 12.38 -5.57 -10.34
N ARG A 63 13.31 -4.64 -10.56
CA ARG A 63 14.75 -4.86 -10.29
C ARG A 63 15.00 -5.16 -8.83
N THR A 64 14.40 -4.45 -7.89
CA THR A 64 14.51 -4.77 -6.45
C THR A 64 14.11 -6.22 -6.14
N LEU A 65 13.00 -6.71 -6.71
CA LEU A 65 12.55 -8.09 -6.50
C LEU A 65 13.45 -9.13 -7.18
N LEU A 66 14.00 -8.78 -8.34
CA LEU A 66 14.93 -9.62 -9.09
C LEU A 66 16.32 -9.67 -8.43
N ASP A 67 16.80 -8.57 -7.86
CA ASP A 67 18.03 -8.53 -7.04
C ASP A 67 17.85 -9.38 -5.78
N LEU A 68 16.68 -9.30 -5.14
CA LEU A 68 16.32 -10.08 -3.96
C LEU A 68 16.23 -11.59 -4.27
N GLN A 69 15.70 -11.96 -5.44
CA GLN A 69 15.73 -13.34 -5.95
C GLN A 69 17.17 -13.83 -6.20
N ASP A 70 18.04 -13.04 -6.82
CA ASP A 70 19.42 -13.49 -7.08
C ASP A 70 20.23 -13.66 -5.78
N ALA A 71 19.97 -12.82 -4.77
CA ALA A 71 20.63 -12.91 -3.47
C ALA A 71 20.09 -14.06 -2.59
N GLU A 72 18.78 -14.35 -2.67
CA GLU A 72 18.09 -15.34 -1.83
C GLU A 72 17.12 -16.22 -2.67
N PRO A 73 17.64 -17.04 -3.61
CA PRO A 73 16.82 -17.76 -4.59
C PRO A 73 15.91 -18.83 -3.99
N ASP A 74 16.27 -19.38 -2.84
CA ASP A 74 15.44 -20.34 -2.09
C ASP A 74 14.23 -19.67 -1.40
N GLN A 75 14.25 -18.33 -1.26
CA GLN A 75 13.26 -17.56 -0.49
C GLN A 75 12.33 -16.71 -1.36
N TYR A 76 12.74 -16.27 -2.55
CA TYR A 76 11.92 -15.42 -3.43
C TYR A 76 12.05 -15.84 -4.89
N ARG A 77 10.93 -15.79 -5.62
CA ARG A 77 10.91 -16.02 -7.07
C ARG A 77 9.93 -15.09 -7.76
N VAL A 78 10.43 -14.20 -8.61
CA VAL A 78 9.60 -13.46 -9.56
C VAL A 78 9.19 -14.45 -10.67
N ALA A 79 7.94 -14.90 -10.62
CA ALA A 79 7.46 -15.99 -11.47
C ALA A 79 6.75 -15.48 -12.74
N LEU A 80 6.13 -14.30 -12.66
CA LEU A 80 5.39 -13.67 -13.76
C LEU A 80 5.51 -12.15 -13.72
N VAL A 81 5.68 -11.51 -14.87
CA VAL A 81 5.57 -10.05 -15.04
C VAL A 81 4.51 -9.76 -16.11
N ALA A 82 3.56 -8.88 -15.81
CA ALA A 82 2.55 -8.44 -16.78
C ALA A 82 2.45 -6.90 -16.80
N SER A 83 2.25 -6.32 -17.98
CA SER A 83 2.10 -4.87 -18.14
C SER A 83 0.74 -4.50 -18.72
N HIS A 84 0.24 -3.32 -18.34
CA HIS A 84 -0.92 -2.71 -18.99
C HIS A 84 -0.61 -2.25 -20.43
N GLY A 85 0.67 -2.12 -20.81
CA GLY A 85 1.09 -1.56 -22.08
C GLY A 85 2.07 -2.45 -22.85
N THR A 86 2.13 -2.24 -24.16
CA THR A 86 2.92 -3.05 -25.10
C THR A 86 4.43 -2.76 -25.05
N ARG A 87 4.83 -1.60 -24.51
CA ARG A 87 6.20 -1.06 -24.58
C ARG A 87 6.80 -0.66 -23.22
N SER A 88 6.32 -1.22 -22.12
CA SER A 88 6.88 -0.96 -20.79
C SER A 88 8.33 -1.47 -20.70
N PRO A 89 9.35 -0.63 -20.38
CA PRO A 89 10.74 -1.08 -20.27
C PRO A 89 10.96 -2.21 -19.26
N ALA A 90 10.12 -2.29 -18.23
CA ALA A 90 10.14 -3.40 -17.27
C ALA A 90 9.95 -4.80 -17.92
N LEU A 91 9.31 -4.89 -19.09
CA LEU A 91 9.17 -6.16 -19.81
C LEU A 91 10.49 -6.64 -20.45
N ALA A 92 11.40 -5.72 -20.80
CA ALA A 92 12.74 -6.10 -21.26
C ALA A 92 13.54 -6.67 -20.09
N VAL A 93 13.55 -5.97 -18.95
CA VAL A 93 14.20 -6.40 -17.69
C VAL A 93 13.74 -7.80 -17.26
N ALA A 94 12.43 -8.09 -17.37
CA ALA A 94 11.91 -9.42 -17.07
C ALA A 94 12.48 -10.51 -18.00
N ARG A 95 12.47 -10.26 -19.33
CA ARG A 95 12.95 -11.22 -20.34
C ARG A 95 14.45 -11.44 -20.28
N GLU A 96 15.24 -10.39 -20.05
CA GLU A 96 16.69 -10.44 -19.84
C GLU A 96 17.07 -11.34 -18.64
N ARG A 97 16.17 -11.46 -17.66
CA ARG A 97 16.32 -12.29 -16.46
C ARG A 97 15.55 -13.61 -16.54
N GLY A 98 15.09 -14.00 -17.72
CA GLY A 98 14.41 -15.28 -17.98
C GLY A 98 13.00 -15.40 -17.40
N VAL A 99 12.38 -14.29 -16.97
CA VAL A 99 11.03 -14.28 -16.38
C VAL A 99 9.97 -14.08 -17.47
N GLU A 100 8.87 -14.82 -17.34
CA GLU A 100 7.75 -14.72 -18.28
C GLU A 100 7.11 -13.32 -18.23
N ALA A 101 6.94 -12.71 -19.40
CA ALA A 101 6.68 -11.27 -19.53
C ALA A 101 5.55 -10.96 -20.52
N TRP A 102 4.35 -10.70 -20.00
CA TRP A 102 3.13 -10.42 -20.77
C TRP A 102 2.95 -8.93 -21.06
N THR A 103 2.73 -8.62 -22.34
CA THR A 103 2.24 -7.30 -22.80
C THR A 103 0.72 -7.20 -22.67
N GLY A 104 0.23 -5.99 -22.42
CA GLY A 104 -1.18 -5.61 -22.53
C GLY A 104 -1.35 -4.36 -23.40
N ASP A 105 -2.60 -3.95 -23.61
CA ASP A 105 -2.95 -2.68 -24.27
C ASP A 105 -4.22 -2.08 -23.63
N PHE A 106 -4.13 -1.88 -22.30
CA PHE A 106 -5.20 -1.36 -21.47
C PHE A 106 -5.71 -0.02 -22.00
N ASP A 107 -4.84 0.87 -22.46
CA ASP A 107 -5.24 2.21 -22.85
C ASP A 107 -5.98 2.23 -24.20
N ALA A 108 -5.62 1.36 -25.15
CA ALA A 108 -6.40 1.19 -26.37
C ALA A 108 -7.79 0.58 -26.09
N TYR A 109 -7.87 -0.36 -25.15
CA TYR A 109 -9.13 -1.03 -24.79
C TYR A 109 -10.04 -0.17 -23.90
N CYS A 110 -9.52 0.33 -22.79
CA CYS A 110 -10.26 1.09 -21.77
C CYS A 110 -10.38 2.59 -22.11
N GLY A 111 -9.43 3.15 -22.84
CA GLY A 111 -9.16 4.60 -22.84
C GLY A 111 -8.48 5.04 -21.53
N THR A 112 -8.37 6.36 -21.33
CA THR A 112 -7.73 6.96 -20.14
C THR A 112 -8.76 7.57 -19.18
N ALA A 113 -8.64 7.34 -17.87
CA ALA A 113 -9.56 7.86 -16.85
C ALA A 113 -9.77 9.38 -16.93
N SER A 114 -8.72 10.15 -17.24
CA SER A 114 -8.76 11.62 -17.38
C SER A 114 -9.64 12.13 -18.53
N ARG A 115 -9.96 11.29 -19.52
CA ARG A 115 -10.90 11.63 -20.61
C ARG A 115 -12.36 11.30 -20.25
N ALA A 116 -12.60 10.56 -19.17
CA ALA A 116 -13.93 10.18 -18.72
C ALA A 116 -14.55 11.28 -17.83
N VAL A 117 -14.97 12.39 -18.46
CA VAL A 117 -15.42 13.59 -17.74
C VAL A 117 -16.90 13.61 -17.34
N THR A 118 -17.76 12.83 -18.00
CA THR A 118 -19.18 12.66 -17.60
C THR A 118 -19.39 11.42 -16.71
N PRO A 119 -20.48 11.32 -15.93
CA PRO A 119 -20.81 10.12 -15.15
C PRO A 119 -20.89 8.85 -16.02
N GLU A 120 -21.49 8.96 -17.21
CA GLU A 120 -21.69 7.86 -18.16
C GLU A 120 -20.34 7.41 -18.76
N ALA A 121 -19.49 8.39 -19.11
CA ALA A 121 -18.13 8.11 -19.59
C ALA A 121 -17.29 7.42 -18.50
N ARG A 122 -17.42 7.83 -17.23
CA ARG A 122 -16.79 7.15 -16.09
C ARG A 122 -17.30 5.73 -15.93
N ALA A 123 -18.61 5.53 -15.91
CA ALA A 123 -19.20 4.20 -15.81
C ALA A 123 -18.76 3.27 -16.96
N ALA A 124 -18.67 3.80 -18.18
CA ALA A 124 -18.16 3.06 -19.34
C ALA A 124 -16.67 2.73 -19.24
N TYR A 125 -15.84 3.66 -18.75
CA TYR A 125 -14.42 3.41 -18.47
C TYR A 125 -14.26 2.32 -17.39
N ARG A 126 -14.95 2.43 -16.25
CA ARG A 126 -14.88 1.44 -15.15
C ARG A 126 -15.33 0.05 -15.61
N ARG A 127 -16.40 -0.05 -16.41
CA ARG A 127 -16.84 -1.33 -16.99
C ARG A 127 -15.74 -1.98 -17.85
N ARG A 128 -15.06 -1.21 -18.71
CA ARG A 128 -13.95 -1.74 -19.52
C ARG A 128 -12.73 -2.08 -18.67
N ALA A 129 -12.40 -1.27 -17.67
CA ALA A 129 -11.31 -1.54 -16.73
C ALA A 129 -11.55 -2.83 -15.92
N ARG A 130 -12.78 -3.07 -15.46
CA ARG A 130 -13.20 -4.33 -14.86
C ARG A 130 -13.02 -5.50 -15.83
N GLN A 131 -13.65 -5.43 -17.01
CA GLN A 131 -13.56 -6.49 -18.03
C GLN A 131 -12.11 -6.81 -18.44
N TRP A 132 -11.23 -5.80 -18.48
CA TRP A 132 -9.79 -6.00 -18.68
C TRP A 132 -9.15 -6.81 -17.53
N HIS A 133 -9.40 -6.42 -16.28
CA HIS A 133 -8.82 -7.09 -15.12
C HIS A 133 -9.41 -8.49 -14.89
N ASP A 134 -10.69 -8.72 -15.15
CA ASP A 134 -11.32 -10.05 -15.13
C ASP A 134 -10.65 -10.98 -16.17
N GLY A 135 -10.37 -10.45 -17.37
CA GLY A 135 -9.63 -11.17 -18.41
C GLY A 135 -8.16 -11.45 -18.05
N LEU A 136 -7.51 -10.53 -17.32
CA LEU A 136 -6.17 -10.75 -16.77
C LEU A 136 -6.19 -11.80 -15.65
N ASP A 137 -7.20 -11.79 -14.77
CA ASP A 137 -7.39 -12.80 -13.73
C ASP A 137 -7.54 -14.20 -14.33
N ALA A 138 -8.47 -14.37 -15.28
CA ALA A 138 -8.68 -15.65 -15.95
C ALA A 138 -7.42 -16.18 -16.65
N ARG A 139 -6.59 -15.29 -17.22
CA ARG A 139 -5.31 -15.65 -17.82
C ARG A 139 -4.27 -16.04 -16.75
N MET A 140 -4.19 -15.30 -15.65
CA MET A 140 -3.32 -15.63 -14.51
C MET A 140 -3.75 -16.96 -13.88
N ALA A 141 -5.05 -17.23 -13.78
CA ALA A 141 -5.60 -18.47 -13.26
C ALA A 141 -5.15 -19.71 -14.06
N ALA A 142 -5.36 -19.69 -15.39
CA ALA A 142 -4.92 -20.78 -16.26
C ALA A 142 -3.39 -20.98 -16.22
N TRP A 143 -2.62 -19.89 -16.13
CA TRP A 143 -1.17 -19.98 -15.95
C TRP A 143 -0.76 -20.58 -14.59
N GLU A 144 -1.46 -20.23 -13.50
CA GLU A 144 -1.24 -20.77 -12.15
C GLU A 144 -1.56 -22.26 -12.06
N GLU A 145 -2.53 -22.77 -12.83
CA GLU A 145 -2.85 -24.20 -12.94
C GLU A 145 -1.68 -25.01 -13.52
N GLU A 146 -0.97 -24.47 -14.51
CA GLU A 146 0.19 -25.12 -15.15
C GLU A 146 1.51 -24.89 -14.38
N ASN A 147 1.70 -23.70 -13.79
CA ASN A 147 2.99 -23.26 -13.26
C ASN A 147 3.07 -23.21 -11.73
N GLY A 148 1.94 -23.38 -11.03
CA GLY A 148 1.77 -23.21 -9.59
C GLY A 148 1.34 -21.79 -9.19
N PRO A 149 0.67 -21.61 -8.04
CA PRO A 149 0.07 -20.35 -7.63
C PRO A 149 1.09 -19.23 -7.42
N LEU A 150 0.67 -17.98 -7.61
CA LEU A 150 1.37 -16.80 -7.14
C LEU A 150 0.93 -16.53 -5.70
N ASP A 151 1.89 -16.36 -4.82
CA ASP A 151 1.67 -16.07 -3.41
C ASP A 151 1.32 -14.60 -3.17
N LEU A 152 1.98 -13.71 -3.91
CA LEU A 152 1.91 -12.26 -3.76
C LEU A 152 1.91 -11.58 -5.14
N VAL A 153 1.03 -10.61 -5.36
CA VAL A 153 1.06 -9.71 -6.51
C VAL A 153 1.59 -8.34 -6.06
N VAL A 154 2.66 -7.87 -6.70
CA VAL A 154 3.26 -6.55 -6.46
C VAL A 154 2.91 -5.61 -7.60
N LEU A 155 2.25 -4.50 -7.27
CA LEU A 155 1.97 -3.43 -8.20
C LEU A 155 3.16 -2.45 -8.25
N ALA A 156 3.63 -2.23 -9.48
CA ALA A 156 4.32 -1.04 -9.94
C ALA A 156 3.52 -0.48 -11.13
N TYR A 157 2.21 -0.30 -10.89
CA TYR A 157 1.15 -0.33 -11.91
C TYR A 157 0.26 0.91 -11.82
N HIS A 158 0.13 1.65 -12.93
CA HIS A 158 -0.50 2.98 -12.95
C HIS A 158 -2.00 2.93 -13.35
N ARG A 159 -2.69 1.81 -13.12
CA ARG A 159 -4.15 1.68 -13.36
C ARG A 159 -4.80 1.06 -12.12
N TRP A 160 -5.98 1.55 -11.73
CA TRP A 160 -6.73 0.95 -10.62
C TRP A 160 -7.20 -0.45 -11.01
N ILE A 161 -6.86 -1.44 -10.18
CA ILE A 161 -7.35 -2.80 -10.31
C ILE A 161 -8.83 -2.83 -9.93
N GLU A 162 -9.62 -3.57 -10.70
CA GLU A 162 -11.03 -3.84 -10.41
C GLU A 162 -11.32 -5.32 -10.63
N GLY A 163 -12.52 -5.75 -10.26
CA GLY A 163 -13.04 -7.04 -10.69
C GLY A 163 -12.44 -8.23 -9.95
N ASP A 164 -12.43 -9.37 -10.62
CA ASP A 164 -12.08 -10.66 -10.02
C ASP A 164 -10.60 -10.73 -9.65
N LEU A 165 -9.72 -10.03 -10.39
CA LEU A 165 -8.30 -9.88 -10.06
C LEU A 165 -8.05 -9.25 -8.69
N LEU A 166 -8.87 -8.27 -8.30
CA LEU A 166 -8.79 -7.67 -6.97
C LEU A 166 -9.26 -8.65 -5.90
N THR A 167 -10.31 -9.42 -6.19
CA THR A 167 -10.91 -10.40 -5.28
C THR A 167 -9.98 -11.59 -5.03
N ARG A 168 -9.43 -12.21 -6.08
CA ARG A 168 -8.55 -13.40 -6.02
C ARG A 168 -7.28 -13.16 -5.21
N TYR A 169 -6.73 -11.94 -5.30
CA TYR A 169 -5.52 -11.53 -4.60
C TYR A 169 -5.80 -10.60 -3.42
N GLN A 170 -7.03 -10.55 -2.90
CA GLN A 170 -7.34 -9.81 -1.68
C GLN A 170 -6.45 -10.28 -0.51
N GLY A 171 -5.80 -9.33 0.19
CA GLY A 171 -4.81 -9.63 1.24
C GLY A 171 -3.45 -10.14 0.73
N ARG A 172 -3.29 -10.32 -0.59
CA ARG A 172 -2.09 -10.82 -1.27
C ARG A 172 -1.72 -9.98 -2.50
N MET A 173 -2.18 -8.72 -2.53
CA MET A 173 -1.80 -7.72 -3.51
C MET A 173 -1.29 -6.49 -2.77
N ILE A 174 -0.09 -6.01 -3.12
CA ILE A 174 0.52 -4.81 -2.53
C ILE A 174 0.89 -3.80 -3.59
N ASN A 175 0.85 -2.51 -3.24
CA ASN A 175 1.38 -1.43 -4.07
C ASN A 175 2.47 -0.66 -3.32
N GLN A 176 3.43 -0.14 -4.08
CA GLN A 176 4.42 0.83 -3.61
C GLN A 176 3.98 2.21 -4.06
N HIS A 177 3.68 3.09 -3.11
CA HIS A 177 3.21 4.44 -3.40
C HIS A 177 4.21 5.48 -2.90
N PRO A 178 4.74 6.37 -3.75
CA PRO A 178 5.85 7.26 -3.39
C PRO A 178 5.43 8.47 -2.54
N GLY A 179 4.43 8.33 -1.67
CA GLY A 179 3.94 9.36 -0.74
C GLY A 179 3.76 8.84 0.69
N ASP A 180 3.87 9.72 1.68
CA ASP A 180 3.62 9.39 3.08
C ASP A 180 2.10 9.30 3.34
N LEU A 181 1.56 8.08 3.25
CA LEU A 181 0.12 7.81 3.47
C LEU A 181 -0.32 8.00 4.94
N THR A 182 0.56 8.43 5.85
CA THR A 182 0.18 8.84 7.22
C THR A 182 -0.14 10.33 7.33
N VAL A 183 0.10 11.11 6.27
CA VAL A 183 -0.31 12.52 6.20
C VAL A 183 -1.81 12.59 5.91
N LEU A 184 -2.58 12.91 6.95
CA LEU A 184 -4.04 13.04 6.91
C LEU A 184 -4.49 14.50 7.00
N ASP A 185 -5.63 14.82 6.39
CA ASP A 185 -6.33 16.09 6.60
C ASP A 185 -7.17 16.09 7.88
N ALA A 186 -7.82 17.23 8.18
CA ALA A 186 -8.71 17.40 9.34
C ALA A 186 -9.98 16.52 9.31
N ARG A 187 -10.21 15.74 8.26
CA ARG A 187 -11.29 14.74 8.12
C ARG A 187 -10.73 13.32 8.05
N HIS A 188 -9.48 13.13 8.46
CA HIS A 188 -8.71 11.88 8.43
C HIS A 188 -8.51 11.28 7.03
N ARG A 189 -8.61 12.07 5.96
CA ARG A 189 -8.38 11.60 4.59
C ARG A 189 -6.90 11.74 4.24
N ARG A 190 -6.32 10.72 3.61
CA ARG A 190 -4.92 10.75 3.12
C ARG A 190 -4.73 11.88 2.11
N VAL A 191 -3.67 12.66 2.28
CA VAL A 191 -3.38 13.85 1.45
C VAL A 191 -2.47 13.50 0.26
N LEU A 192 -1.39 12.77 0.52
CA LEU A 192 -0.36 12.46 -0.46
C LEU A 192 -0.71 11.20 -1.27
N ILE A 193 -1.81 11.22 -2.02
CA ILE A 193 -2.33 10.10 -2.84
C ILE A 193 -2.29 10.42 -4.35
N GLY A 194 -2.50 9.43 -5.22
CA GLY A 194 -2.56 9.62 -6.66
C GLY A 194 -1.19 9.74 -7.35
N ASN A 195 -1.12 10.48 -8.46
CA ASN A 195 0.00 10.36 -9.42
C ASN A 195 1.32 11.01 -8.97
N ASP A 196 1.27 12.19 -8.33
CA ASP A 196 2.45 13.05 -8.12
C ASP A 196 2.69 13.38 -6.62
N PRO A 197 2.67 12.41 -5.69
CA PRO A 197 2.70 12.67 -4.25
C PRO A 197 4.01 13.30 -3.76
N VAL A 198 5.13 13.05 -4.46
CA VAL A 198 6.44 13.69 -4.17
C VAL A 198 6.37 15.19 -4.44
N ALA A 199 5.81 15.60 -5.58
CA ALA A 199 5.65 17.00 -5.93
C ALA A 199 4.68 17.70 -4.97
N GLU A 200 3.58 17.03 -4.60
CA GLU A 200 2.62 17.56 -3.62
C GLU A 200 3.24 17.72 -2.22
N ALA A 201 4.03 16.75 -1.75
CA ALA A 201 4.74 16.84 -0.47
C ALA A 201 5.73 18.03 -0.45
N MET A 202 6.47 18.26 -1.54
CA MET A 202 7.35 19.41 -1.67
C MET A 202 6.56 20.73 -1.73
N ARG A 203 5.46 20.79 -2.48
CA ARG A 203 4.57 21.97 -2.58
C ARG A 203 3.93 22.34 -1.23
N LEU A 204 3.63 21.35 -0.40
CA LEU A 204 3.13 21.52 0.96
C LEU A 204 4.23 21.81 2.00
N GLY A 205 5.51 21.85 1.60
CA GLY A 205 6.62 22.18 2.49
C GLY A 205 7.04 21.07 3.45
N HIS A 206 6.77 19.80 3.14
CA HIS A 206 7.26 18.69 3.95
C HIS A 206 8.79 18.63 3.92
N PRO A 207 9.48 18.47 5.06
CA PRO A 207 10.95 18.42 5.11
C PRO A 207 11.54 17.11 4.57
N THR A 208 10.70 16.07 4.41
CA THR A 208 11.09 14.75 3.92
C THR A 208 9.99 14.14 3.08
N THR A 209 10.35 13.39 2.04
CA THR A 209 9.46 12.49 1.32
C THR A 209 9.76 11.02 1.69
N ARG A 210 8.83 10.09 1.44
CA ARG A 210 9.02 8.64 1.63
C ARG A 210 8.00 7.84 0.85
N THR A 211 8.25 6.54 0.67
CA THR A 211 7.22 5.60 0.20
C THR A 211 6.32 5.09 1.33
N SER A 212 5.15 4.61 0.95
CA SER A 212 4.28 3.72 1.71
C SER A 212 3.99 2.45 0.89
N CYS A 213 4.28 1.28 1.45
CA CYS A 213 3.77 0.01 0.93
C CYS A 213 2.48 -0.37 1.65
N PHE A 214 1.43 -0.65 0.89
CA PHE A 214 0.10 -0.95 1.42
C PHE A 214 -0.57 -2.12 0.69
N LEU A 215 -1.50 -2.78 1.36
CA LEU A 215 -2.40 -3.75 0.73
C LEU A 215 -3.33 -3.05 -0.24
N VAL A 216 -3.41 -3.53 -1.47
CA VAL A 216 -4.37 -3.05 -2.45
C VAL A 216 -5.76 -3.56 -2.08
N ASP A 217 -6.71 -2.63 -2.02
CA ASP A 217 -8.14 -2.90 -1.91
C ASP A 217 -8.90 -2.05 -2.94
N GLY A 218 -10.23 -2.04 -2.88
CA GLY A 218 -11.06 -1.28 -3.82
C GLY A 218 -11.07 0.25 -3.61
N SER A 219 -10.27 0.77 -2.68
CA SER A 219 -10.16 2.20 -2.38
C SER A 219 -9.07 2.90 -3.20
N HIS A 220 -9.05 4.24 -3.14
CA HIS A 220 -8.04 5.03 -3.81
C HIS A 220 -6.84 5.28 -2.87
N ASP A 221 -5.81 4.44 -2.99
CA ASP A 221 -4.61 4.43 -2.13
C ASP A 221 -4.92 4.44 -0.61
N GLY A 222 -6.05 3.84 -0.22
CA GLY A 222 -6.60 3.87 1.14
C GLY A 222 -6.40 2.59 1.96
N GLY A 223 -5.92 1.50 1.34
CA GLY A 223 -5.71 0.23 2.02
C GLY A 223 -4.66 0.26 3.13
N ALA A 224 -4.61 -0.82 3.92
CA ALA A 224 -3.78 -0.93 5.12
C ALA A 224 -2.28 -0.80 4.80
N VAL A 225 -1.61 0.20 5.37
CA VAL A 225 -0.17 0.44 5.16
C VAL A 225 0.63 -0.58 5.98
N LEU A 226 1.40 -1.42 5.28
CA LEU A 226 2.23 -2.46 5.85
C LEU A 226 3.58 -1.91 6.33
N CYS A 227 4.16 -1.00 5.54
CA CYS A 227 5.49 -0.45 5.77
C CYS A 227 5.61 0.96 5.19
N GLN A 228 6.49 1.76 5.78
CA GLN A 228 7.00 2.99 5.21
C GLN A 228 8.51 2.93 5.10
N GLY A 229 9.03 3.38 3.97
CA GLY A 229 10.47 3.49 3.77
C GLY A 229 11.11 4.55 4.66
N PRO A 230 12.46 4.53 4.74
CA PRO A 230 13.23 5.62 5.32
C PRO A 230 12.78 7.00 4.79
N PRO A 231 12.75 8.03 5.65
CA PRO A 231 12.57 9.40 5.19
C PRO A 231 13.75 9.84 4.34
N VAL A 232 13.45 10.51 3.22
CA VAL A 232 14.44 11.13 2.34
C VAL A 232 14.28 12.64 2.49
N PRO A 233 15.30 13.37 2.99
CA PRO A 233 15.25 14.83 3.08
C PRO A 233 14.89 15.46 1.74
N VAL A 234 14.04 16.48 1.75
CA VAL A 234 13.77 17.29 0.56
C VAL A 234 15.01 18.11 0.24
N ARG A 235 15.49 18.00 -1.01
CA ARG A 235 16.59 18.83 -1.52
C ARG A 235 16.17 20.30 -1.54
N PRO A 236 16.94 21.23 -0.91
CA PRO A 236 16.62 22.67 -0.92
C PRO A 236 16.42 23.27 -2.31
N ASP A 237 17.24 22.83 -3.28
CA ASP A 237 17.25 23.30 -4.67
C ASP A 237 16.83 22.21 -5.68
N GLY A 238 16.23 21.11 -5.22
CA GLY A 238 15.87 19.98 -6.07
C GLY A 238 14.48 20.07 -6.69
N ASP A 239 14.31 19.48 -7.88
CA ASP A 239 12.99 19.25 -8.46
C ASP A 239 12.36 17.93 -7.97
N ALA A 240 11.03 17.80 -8.10
CA ALA A 240 10.33 16.59 -7.70
C ALA A 240 10.79 15.32 -8.44
N PRO A 241 11.11 15.35 -9.76
CA PRO A 241 11.72 14.21 -10.44
C PRO A 241 13.07 13.77 -9.86
N ALA A 242 13.92 14.68 -9.39
CA ALA A 242 15.18 14.35 -8.72
C ALA A 242 14.93 13.79 -7.32
N GLN A 243 13.99 14.36 -6.57
CA GLN A 243 13.56 13.84 -5.27
C GLN A 243 13.01 12.41 -5.39
N GLU A 244 12.19 12.13 -6.40
CA GLU A 244 11.62 10.79 -6.66
C GLU A 244 12.69 9.77 -7.09
N ARG A 245 13.72 10.20 -7.84
CA ARG A 245 14.87 9.33 -8.19
C ARG A 245 15.67 8.90 -6.96
N ASP A 246 15.97 9.83 -6.04
CA ASP A 246 16.62 9.52 -4.77
C ASP A 246 15.72 8.63 -3.90
N GLN A 247 14.41 8.93 -3.85
CA GLN A 247 13.44 8.16 -3.07
C GLN A 247 13.33 6.71 -3.52
N LYS A 248 13.41 6.42 -4.82
CA LYS A 248 13.42 5.05 -5.35
C LYS A 248 14.53 4.18 -4.78
N LEU A 249 15.69 4.77 -4.50
CA LEU A 249 16.84 4.07 -3.91
C LEU A 249 16.77 4.04 -2.38
N LEU A 250 16.45 5.18 -1.75
CA LEU A 250 16.56 5.36 -0.31
C LEU A 250 15.31 4.97 0.48
N SER A 251 14.14 4.93 -0.17
CA SER A 251 12.83 4.67 0.45
C SER A 251 12.12 3.46 -0.17
N ASP A 252 11.87 3.48 -1.49
CA ASP A 252 11.06 2.48 -2.18
C ASP A 252 11.68 1.08 -2.08
N ARG A 253 12.97 0.96 -2.43
CA ARG A 253 13.73 -0.29 -2.36
C ARG A 253 13.69 -0.96 -0.97
N PRO A 254 14.18 -0.35 0.13
CA PRO A 254 14.17 -1.00 1.45
C PRO A 254 12.76 -1.26 1.99
N CYS A 255 11.76 -0.44 1.63
CA CYS A 255 10.37 -0.69 2.01
C CYS A 255 9.81 -1.94 1.32
N LEU A 256 10.09 -2.12 0.03
CA LEU A 256 9.64 -3.29 -0.73
C LEU A 256 10.35 -4.57 -0.26
N GLU A 257 11.68 -4.50 -0.07
CA GLU A 257 12.47 -5.61 0.48
C GLU A 257 11.94 -6.05 1.86
N TRP A 258 11.69 -5.11 2.78
CA TRP A 258 11.11 -5.45 4.09
C TRP A 258 9.72 -6.07 3.98
N THR A 259 8.85 -5.50 3.13
CA THR A 259 7.46 -5.97 3.00
C THR A 259 7.40 -7.39 2.44
N VAL A 260 8.20 -7.70 1.42
CA VAL A 260 8.27 -9.03 0.82
C VAL A 260 8.86 -10.06 1.78
N ARG A 261 9.89 -9.69 2.55
CA ARG A 261 10.43 -10.51 3.65
C ARG A 261 9.36 -10.83 4.71
N ALA A 262 8.57 -9.85 5.12
CA ALA A 262 7.50 -10.02 6.10
C ALA A 262 6.35 -10.94 5.59
N PHE A 263 6.04 -10.90 4.29
CA PHE A 263 5.14 -11.86 3.64
C PHE A 263 5.73 -13.27 3.60
N ALA A 264 7.00 -13.43 3.22
CA ALA A 264 7.67 -14.74 3.17
C ALA A 264 7.77 -15.40 4.56
N ALA A 265 7.99 -14.60 5.61
CA ALA A 265 7.97 -15.06 7.00
C ALA A 265 6.56 -15.41 7.52
N GLY A 266 5.49 -14.97 6.85
CA GLY A 266 4.11 -15.14 7.32
C GLY A 266 3.77 -14.31 8.57
N SER A 267 4.56 -13.28 8.87
CA SER A 267 4.47 -12.45 10.08
C SER A 267 3.32 -11.44 10.08
N LEU A 268 2.62 -11.24 8.96
CA LEU A 268 1.62 -10.18 8.81
C LEU A 268 0.18 -10.69 8.97
N ALA A 269 -0.67 -9.90 9.61
CA ALA A 269 -2.12 -10.12 9.69
C ALA A 269 -2.89 -8.78 9.70
N LEU A 270 -4.22 -8.82 9.54
CA LEU A 270 -5.12 -7.68 9.76
C LEU A 270 -5.97 -7.91 11.00
N ALA A 271 -5.82 -7.04 11.99
CA ALA A 271 -6.72 -7.00 13.15
C ALA A 271 -8.12 -6.51 12.75
N PRO A 272 -9.15 -6.72 13.60
CA PRO A 272 -10.53 -6.31 13.29
C PRO A 272 -10.72 -4.79 13.28
N GLY A 273 -9.93 -4.07 14.08
CA GLY A 273 -9.99 -2.60 14.21
C GLY A 273 -9.42 -1.84 13.00
N THR A 274 -9.68 -0.55 12.99
CA THR A 274 -9.24 0.40 11.96
C THR A 274 -8.50 1.60 12.54
N HIS A 275 -7.66 2.23 11.73
CA HIS A 275 -7.05 3.53 11.98
C HIS A 275 -8.05 4.67 11.66
N PRO A 276 -7.76 5.94 12.03
CA PRO A 276 -8.65 7.07 11.77
C PRO A 276 -8.99 7.31 10.29
N ASP A 277 -8.13 6.87 9.37
CA ASP A 277 -8.36 6.94 7.92
C ASP A 277 -9.26 5.82 7.37
N GLY A 278 -9.79 4.95 8.26
CA GLY A 278 -10.63 3.81 7.92
C GLY A 278 -9.85 2.55 7.52
N SER A 279 -8.52 2.62 7.36
CA SER A 279 -7.71 1.47 6.98
C SER A 279 -7.59 0.45 8.12
N ARG A 280 -7.55 -0.85 7.80
CA ARG A 280 -7.44 -1.93 8.80
C ARG A 280 -6.10 -1.87 9.52
N VAL A 281 -6.11 -2.12 10.83
CA VAL A 281 -4.87 -2.21 11.63
C VAL A 281 -4.08 -3.44 11.22
N VAL A 282 -2.82 -3.25 10.86
CA VAL A 282 -1.89 -4.35 10.54
C VAL A 282 -1.28 -4.89 11.84
N LEU A 283 -1.15 -6.21 11.93
CA LEU A 283 -0.37 -6.89 12.96
C LEU A 283 0.96 -7.36 12.37
N LEU A 284 2.03 -7.27 13.15
CA LEU A 284 3.32 -7.90 12.91
C LEU A 284 3.61 -8.85 14.08
N ASP A 285 3.73 -10.15 13.78
CA ASP A 285 3.93 -11.22 14.78
C ASP A 285 2.88 -11.18 15.92
N GLY A 286 1.64 -10.79 15.57
CA GLY A 286 0.51 -10.63 16.49
C GLY A 286 0.41 -9.25 17.17
N ALA A 287 1.46 -8.42 17.14
CA ALA A 287 1.46 -7.09 17.75
C ALA A 287 0.90 -6.02 16.77
N PRO A 288 -0.01 -5.13 17.21
CA PRO A 288 -0.58 -4.10 16.33
C PRO A 288 0.44 -3.01 16.00
N LEU A 289 0.50 -2.66 14.71
CA LEU A 289 1.30 -1.57 14.19
C LEU A 289 0.50 -0.24 14.24
N PRO A 290 1.19 0.91 14.33
CA PRO A 290 0.56 2.22 14.19
C PRO A 290 0.13 2.48 12.74
N LEU A 291 -0.61 3.57 12.52
CA LEU A 291 -0.88 4.08 11.17
C LEU A 291 0.46 4.30 10.43
N GLY A 292 0.57 3.72 9.24
CA GLY A 292 1.83 3.63 8.48
C GLY A 292 2.56 2.28 8.59
N GLY A 293 2.09 1.37 9.44
CA GLY A 293 2.70 0.05 9.59
C GLY A 293 4.12 0.13 10.15
N ARG A 294 5.03 -0.70 9.62
CA ARG A 294 6.44 -0.69 10.01
C ARG A 294 7.13 0.55 9.44
N ARG A 295 7.50 1.50 10.30
CA ARG A 295 8.32 2.65 9.89
C ARG A 295 9.80 2.26 9.87
N LEU A 296 10.42 2.28 8.68
CA LEU A 296 11.86 2.11 8.54
C LEU A 296 12.58 3.45 8.76
N THR A 297 13.80 3.38 9.28
CA THR A 297 14.74 4.50 9.41
C THR A 297 15.85 4.36 8.38
N ALA A 298 16.47 5.47 8.00
CA ALA A 298 17.70 5.40 7.22
C ALA A 298 18.75 4.62 8.03
N PRO A 299 19.62 3.81 7.37
CA PRO A 299 20.80 3.29 8.06
C PRO A 299 21.58 4.47 8.66
N ALA A 300 22.13 4.28 9.86
CA ALA A 300 22.96 5.31 10.48
C ALA A 300 24.08 5.68 9.51
N ALA A 301 24.30 6.99 9.30
CA ALA A 301 25.42 7.44 8.48
C ALA A 301 26.71 6.81 9.01
N PRO A 302 27.60 6.30 8.14
CA PRO A 302 28.88 5.79 8.59
C PRO A 302 29.59 6.89 9.39
N ALA A 303 30.17 6.52 10.52
CA ALA A 303 30.91 7.47 11.35
C ALA A 303 31.94 8.20 10.48
N PRO A 304 32.13 9.52 10.66
CA PRO A 304 33.09 10.27 9.85
C PRO A 304 34.46 9.60 9.98
N ALA A 305 35.11 9.39 8.83
CA ALA A 305 36.45 8.80 8.81
C ALA A 305 37.37 9.60 9.74
N PRO A 306 38.22 8.95 10.55
CA PRO A 306 39.12 9.65 11.44
C PRO A 306 39.96 10.64 10.64
N ALA A 307 40.11 11.85 11.16
CA ALA A 307 40.87 12.90 10.48
C ALA A 307 42.28 12.39 10.13
N PRO A 308 42.79 12.70 8.92
CA PRO A 308 44.12 12.25 8.53
C PRO A 308 45.15 12.72 9.55
N ALA A 309 46.05 11.83 9.97
CA ALA A 309 47.09 12.15 10.92
C ALA A 309 47.89 13.37 10.43
N PRO A 310 48.24 14.32 11.33
CA PRO A 310 49.00 15.50 10.93
C PRO A 310 50.31 15.09 10.26
N ALA A 311 50.61 15.70 9.11
CA ALA A 311 51.83 15.41 8.37
C ALA A 311 53.06 15.59 9.28
N PRO A 312 54.05 14.69 9.23
CA PRO A 312 55.25 14.81 10.07
C PRO A 312 55.95 16.13 9.75
N ALA A 313 56.34 16.86 10.80
CA ALA A 313 57.04 18.13 10.65
C ALA A 313 58.32 17.94 9.82
N PRO A 314 58.64 18.87 8.90
CA PRO A 314 59.84 18.76 8.09
C PRO A 314 61.07 18.76 8.99
N ALA A 315 61.94 17.76 8.81
CA ALA A 315 63.20 17.67 9.53
C ALA A 315 64.06 18.92 9.20
N GLY A 316 64.43 19.67 10.24
CA GLY A 316 65.29 20.84 10.10
C GLY A 316 66.67 20.45 9.53
N ARG A 317 67.25 21.36 8.75
CA ARG A 317 68.64 21.31 8.32
C ARG A 317 69.55 22.00 9.34
#